data_AF-A0A8J3F878-F1
#
_entry.id   AF-A0A8J3F878-F1
#
_cell.length_a   1.000
_cell.length_b   1.000
_cell.length_c   1.000
_cell.angle_alpha   90.00
_cell.angle_beta   90.00
_cell.angle_gamma   90.00
#
_symmetry.space_group_name_H-M   'P 1'
#
loop_
_entity.id
_entity.type
_entity.pdbx_description
1 polymer ?
#
loop_
_entity_poly.entity_id
_entity_poly.type
_entity_poly.pdbx_seq_one_letter_code
_entity_poly.pdbx_strand_id
1 'polypeptide(L)'
;MTNFFFTLLLGIAGGFTVHAVTMKVSFKQRTIDNKIKIFDSIIGTWVKMRNFVFAHHPGHPVDSVPLQISINFDQMYGQSQQLIGETILICEDDNLTSLINTLNERIYRTSWHLLNIHEVNTEMEKFKIDAFDAVRKMRLDIERSTRFELSDFLHIYSGLLRNKR
;
A
#
# COMPACT_ATOMS: atom_id res chain seq x y z
N MET A 1 11.56 48.33 27.35
CA MET A 1 11.95 46.91 27.51
C MET A 1 10.81 45.93 27.22
N THR A 2 9.55 46.26 27.52
CA THR A 2 8.37 45.41 27.27
C THR A 2 8.13 45.05 25.80
N ASN A 3 8.30 45.99 24.86
CA ASN A 3 8.06 45.72 23.44
C ASN A 3 9.04 44.69 22.84
N PHE A 4 10.31 44.70 23.26
CA PHE A 4 11.32 43.75 22.78
C PHE A 4 11.04 42.32 23.23
N PHE A 5 10.56 42.16 24.47
CA PHE A 5 10.19 40.85 25.01
C PHE A 5 8.97 40.26 24.29
N PHE A 6 8.00 41.10 23.93
CA PHE A 6 6.84 40.68 23.13
C PHE A 6 7.20 40.26 21.70
N THR A 7 8.05 41.01 20.99
CA THR A 7 8.53 40.60 19.66
C THR A 7 9.38 39.34 19.72
N LEU A 8 10.21 39.17 20.75
CA LEU A 8 10.97 37.94 20.96
C LEU A 8 10.06 36.73 21.17
N LEU A 9 9.03 36.85 22.03
CA LEU A 9 8.06 35.79 22.27
C LEU A 9 7.27 35.42 21.01
N LEU A 10 6.83 36.42 20.23
CA LEU A 10 6.16 36.19 18.96
C LEU A 10 7.07 35.51 17.93
N GLY A 11 8.36 35.90 17.88
CA GLY A 11 9.35 35.27 17.02
C GLY A 11 9.60 33.80 17.37
N ILE A 12 9.73 33.49 18.66
CA ILE A 12 9.90 32.11 19.16
C ILE A 12 8.65 31.27 18.88
N ALA A 13 7.45 31.80 19.17
CA ALA A 13 6.19 31.10 18.92
C ALA A 13 5.94 30.86 17.42
N GLY A 14 6.24 31.85 16.58
CA GLY A 14 6.15 31.75 15.13
C GLY A 14 7.13 30.72 14.57
N GLY A 15 8.40 30.79 14.96
CA GLY A 15 9.42 29.84 14.54
C GLY A 15 9.10 28.39 14.94
N PHE A 16 8.62 28.18 16.18
CA PHE A 16 8.20 26.87 16.65
C PHE A 16 7.00 26.32 15.87
N THR A 17 5.99 27.16 15.59
CA THR A 17 4.79 26.75 14.85
C THR A 17 5.14 26.35 13.42
N VAL A 18 5.97 27.16 12.73
CA VAL A 18 6.45 26.85 11.38
C VAL A 18 7.24 25.53 11.38
N HIS A 19 8.11 25.31 12.37
CA HIS A 19 8.86 24.08 12.49
C HIS A 19 7.96 22.85 12.70
N ALA A 20 6.97 22.95 13.59
CA ALA A 20 6.03 21.86 13.88
C ALA A 20 5.18 21.48 12.64
N VAL A 21 4.69 22.48 11.91
CA VAL A 21 3.95 22.27 10.66
C VAL A 21 4.85 21.61 9.60
N THR A 22 6.09 22.10 9.44
CA THR A 22 7.04 21.56 8.46
C THR A 22 7.39 20.09 8.76
N MET A 23 7.61 19.75 10.03
CA MET A 23 7.85 18.35 10.45
C MET A 23 6.66 17.45 10.14
N LYS A 24 5.42 17.93 10.39
CA LYS A 24 4.20 17.17 10.08
C LYS A 24 4.02 16.96 8.58
N VAL A 25 4.24 17.99 7.77
CA VAL A 25 4.22 17.90 6.30
C VAL A 25 5.24 16.86 5.82
N SER A 26 6.47 16.91 6.33
CA SER A 26 7.52 15.95 5.97
C SER A 26 7.16 14.51 6.33
N PHE A 27 6.57 14.29 7.51
CA PHE A 27 6.12 12.95 7.92
C PHE A 27 4.97 12.43 7.05
N LYS A 28 3.97 13.26 6.74
CA LYS A 28 2.88 12.89 5.82
C LYS A 28 3.41 12.56 4.43
N GLN A 29 4.33 13.38 3.90
CA GLN A 29 4.96 13.12 2.61
C GLN A 29 5.66 11.76 2.59
N ARG A 30 6.46 11.45 3.61
CA ARG A 30 7.12 10.14 3.73
C ARG A 30 6.13 8.98 3.78
N THR A 31 4.99 9.17 4.46
CA THR A 31 3.93 8.17 4.53
C THR A 31 3.31 7.92 3.16
N ILE A 32 3.03 8.99 2.41
CA ILE A 32 2.52 8.92 1.03
C ILE A 32 3.53 8.20 0.12
N ASP A 33 4.80 8.58 0.18
CA ASP A 33 5.86 7.98 -0.64
C ASP A 33 5.99 6.48 -0.37
N ASN A 34 5.91 6.07 0.90
CA ASN A 34 5.92 4.67 1.31
C ASN A 34 4.68 3.91 0.79
N LYS A 35 3.49 4.52 0.88
CA LYS A 35 2.25 3.95 0.34
C LYS A 35 2.36 3.69 -1.16
N ILE A 36 2.78 4.69 -1.92
CA ILE A 36 2.98 4.58 -3.37
C ILE A 36 3.95 3.44 -3.69
N LYS A 37 5.12 3.43 -3.04
CA LYS A 37 6.16 2.41 -3.26
C LYS A 37 5.64 0.99 -3.01
N ILE A 38 4.95 0.76 -1.89
CA ILE A 38 4.46 -0.56 -1.51
C ILE A 38 3.32 -0.99 -2.44
N PHE A 39 2.35 -0.13 -2.70
CA PHE A 39 1.23 -0.45 -3.60
C PHE A 39 1.71 -0.74 -5.03
N ASP A 40 2.64 0.05 -5.58
CA ASP A 40 3.24 -0.22 -6.88
C ASP A 40 3.98 -1.56 -6.90
N SER A 41 4.67 -1.92 -5.81
CA SER A 41 5.37 -3.20 -5.69
C SER A 41 4.39 -4.38 -5.63
N ILE A 42 3.26 -4.24 -4.96
CA ILE A 42 2.19 -5.25 -4.90
C ILE A 42 1.60 -5.48 -6.29
N ILE A 43 1.20 -4.40 -6.98
CA ILE A 43 0.65 -4.47 -8.34
C ILE A 43 1.67 -5.12 -9.28
N GLY A 44 2.94 -4.70 -9.20
CA GLY A 44 4.03 -5.29 -9.98
C GLY A 44 4.19 -6.79 -9.71
N THR A 45 3.97 -7.25 -8.47
CA THR A 45 4.06 -8.66 -8.10
C THR A 45 2.88 -9.46 -8.67
N TRP A 46 1.66 -8.94 -8.61
CA TRP A 46 0.49 -9.55 -9.26
C TRP A 46 0.67 -9.68 -10.78
N VAL A 47 1.24 -8.66 -11.44
CA VAL A 47 1.55 -8.72 -12.87
C VAL A 47 2.60 -9.80 -13.15
N LYS A 48 3.65 -9.93 -12.32
CA LYS A 48 4.66 -10.99 -12.45
C LYS A 48 4.02 -12.38 -12.31
N MET A 49 3.18 -12.59 -11.31
CA MET A 49 2.45 -13.85 -11.11
C MET A 49 1.57 -14.19 -12.31
N ARG A 50 0.79 -13.22 -12.80
CA ARG A 50 -0.02 -13.37 -14.02
C ARG A 50 0.83 -13.79 -15.21
N ASN A 51 1.91 -13.06 -15.48
CA ASN A 51 2.77 -13.32 -16.63
C ASN A 51 3.45 -14.68 -16.51
N PHE A 52 3.79 -15.09 -15.29
CA PHE A 52 4.36 -16.39 -15.02
C PHE A 52 3.38 -17.53 -15.31
N VAL A 53 2.11 -17.40 -14.92
CA VAL A 53 1.06 -18.38 -15.28
C VAL A 53 0.93 -18.51 -16.80
N PHE A 54 0.87 -17.39 -17.54
CA PHE A 54 0.75 -17.43 -18.99
C PHE A 54 2.02 -17.94 -19.70
N ALA A 55 3.20 -17.51 -19.28
CA ALA A 55 4.47 -17.89 -19.91
C ALA A 55 4.75 -19.39 -19.81
N HIS A 56 4.19 -20.04 -18.78
CA HIS A 56 4.37 -21.46 -18.55
C HIS A 56 3.14 -22.29 -18.93
N HIS A 57 2.10 -21.66 -19.47
CA HIS A 57 1.05 -22.42 -20.12
C HIS A 57 1.60 -22.99 -21.44
N PRO A 58 1.48 -24.29 -21.70
CA PRO A 58 2.05 -24.96 -22.88
C PRO A 58 1.48 -24.50 -24.25
N GLY A 59 0.66 -23.46 -24.29
CA GLY A 59 0.08 -22.89 -25.52
C GLY A 59 -0.97 -23.76 -26.22
N HIS A 60 -1.03 -25.06 -25.91
CA HIS A 60 -2.06 -25.96 -26.42
C HIS A 60 -3.36 -25.83 -25.62
N PRO A 61 -4.54 -25.86 -26.27
CA PRO A 61 -5.81 -25.60 -25.60
C PRO A 61 -6.21 -26.62 -24.53
N VAL A 62 -5.58 -27.79 -24.53
CA VAL A 62 -5.97 -28.94 -23.68
C VAL A 62 -4.93 -29.23 -22.59
N ASP A 63 -3.75 -28.63 -22.71
CA ASP A 63 -2.63 -28.90 -21.82
C ASP A 63 -2.63 -27.87 -20.68
N SER A 64 -2.34 -28.31 -19.46
CA SER A 64 -2.36 -27.46 -18.29
C SER A 64 -0.96 -26.94 -17.90
N VAL A 65 -0.90 -25.98 -16.99
CA VAL A 65 0.38 -25.45 -16.47
C VAL A 65 1.14 -26.58 -15.75
N PRO A 66 2.42 -26.85 -16.07
CA PRO A 66 3.18 -27.91 -15.43
C PRO A 66 3.31 -27.73 -13.90
N LEU A 67 3.13 -28.81 -13.12
CA LEU A 67 3.17 -28.78 -11.65
C LEU A 67 4.53 -28.35 -11.05
N GLN A 68 5.62 -28.59 -11.79
CA GLN A 68 7.01 -28.29 -11.39
C GLN A 68 7.28 -26.79 -11.18
N ILE A 69 6.29 -25.97 -11.51
CA ILE A 69 6.35 -24.51 -11.53
C ILE A 69 5.88 -23.92 -10.17
N SER A 70 5.31 -24.77 -9.31
CA SER A 70 4.86 -24.45 -7.94
C SER A 70 5.94 -23.78 -7.09
N ILE A 71 7.18 -24.27 -7.09
CA ILE A 71 8.28 -23.72 -6.27
C ILE A 71 8.58 -22.25 -6.60
N ASN A 72 8.61 -21.91 -7.89
CA ASN A 72 8.87 -20.53 -8.32
C ASN A 72 7.66 -19.64 -8.03
N PHE A 73 6.45 -20.19 -8.04
CA PHE A 73 5.25 -19.47 -7.66
C PHE A 73 5.20 -19.20 -6.14
N ASP A 74 5.63 -20.16 -5.32
CA ASP A 74 5.76 -20.00 -3.86
C ASP A 74 6.70 -18.84 -3.50
N GLN A 75 7.80 -18.69 -4.23
CA GLN A 75 8.72 -17.56 -4.04
C GLN A 75 8.05 -16.21 -4.35
N MET A 76 7.31 -16.11 -5.46
CA MET A 76 6.57 -14.89 -5.80
C MET A 76 5.49 -14.59 -4.76
N TYR A 77 4.82 -15.63 -4.26
CA TYR A 77 3.82 -15.52 -3.21
C TYR A 77 4.43 -15.03 -1.89
N GLY A 78 5.57 -15.58 -1.47
CA GLY A 78 6.30 -15.12 -0.29
C GLY A 78 6.70 -13.64 -0.38
N GLN A 79 7.16 -13.19 -1.56
CA GLN A 79 7.45 -11.77 -1.81
C GLN A 79 6.19 -10.91 -1.70
N SER A 80 5.07 -11.36 -2.26
CA SER A 80 3.80 -10.64 -2.13
C SER A 80 3.32 -10.56 -0.68
N GLN A 81 3.45 -11.65 0.09
CA GLN A 81 3.09 -11.68 1.51
C GLN A 81 3.94 -10.73 2.36
N GLN A 82 5.24 -10.61 2.06
CA GLN A 82 6.08 -9.60 2.71
C GLN A 82 5.55 -8.19 2.46
N LEU A 83 5.21 -7.85 1.22
CA LEU A 83 4.67 -6.53 0.85
C LEU A 83 3.29 -6.26 1.50
N ILE A 84 2.47 -7.30 1.68
CA ILE A 84 1.21 -7.21 2.42
C ILE A 84 1.49 -6.92 3.90
N GLY A 85 2.48 -7.58 4.50
CA GLY A 85 2.94 -7.27 5.86
C GLY A 85 3.40 -5.83 6.02
N GLU A 86 4.13 -5.29 5.03
CA GLU A 86 4.51 -3.88 4.99
C GLU A 86 3.28 -2.96 4.85
N THR A 87 2.26 -3.37 4.10
CA THR A 87 1.02 -2.62 3.92
C THR A 87 0.26 -2.41 5.23
N ILE A 88 0.25 -3.40 6.13
CA ILE A 88 -0.37 -3.28 7.47
C ILE A 88 0.25 -2.10 8.26
N LEU A 89 1.52 -1.79 8.05
CA LEU A 89 2.22 -0.74 8.80
C LEU A 89 1.96 0.66 8.24
N ILE A 90 1.56 0.77 6.99
CA ILE A 90 1.39 2.05 6.29
C ILE A 90 -0.06 2.40 6.01
N CYS A 91 -0.94 1.40 5.91
CA CYS A 91 -2.35 1.57 5.60
C CYS A 91 -3.17 1.51 6.89
N GLU A 92 -4.03 2.51 7.09
CA GLU A 92 -4.92 2.58 8.26
C GLU A 92 -6.26 1.87 8.00
N ASP A 93 -6.53 1.44 6.75
CA ASP A 93 -7.75 0.76 6.36
C ASP A 93 -7.54 -0.77 6.35
N ASP A 94 -7.97 -1.42 7.41
CA ASP A 94 -7.93 -2.89 7.55
C ASP A 94 -8.68 -3.60 6.42
N ASN A 95 -9.76 -3.00 5.89
CA ASN A 95 -10.52 -3.60 4.80
C ASN A 95 -9.73 -3.61 3.50
N LEU A 96 -8.96 -2.54 3.24
CA LEU A 96 -8.08 -2.49 2.07
C LEU A 96 -6.98 -3.54 2.18
N THR A 97 -6.35 -3.66 3.35
CA THR A 97 -5.31 -4.66 3.58
C THR A 97 -5.84 -6.08 3.45
N SER A 98 -7.03 -6.35 4.00
CA SER A 98 -7.74 -7.63 3.83
C SER A 98 -8.08 -7.94 2.38
N LEU A 99 -8.53 -6.93 1.61
CA LEU A 99 -8.83 -7.08 0.18
C LEU A 99 -7.57 -7.45 -0.61
N ILE A 100 -6.47 -6.76 -0.37
CA ILE A 100 -5.17 -7.04 -1.01
C ILE A 100 -4.73 -8.48 -0.72
N ASN A 101 -4.81 -8.90 0.55
CA ASN A 101 -4.45 -10.26 0.93
C ASN A 101 -5.38 -11.30 0.28
N THR A 102 -6.69 -11.03 0.24
CA THR A 102 -7.67 -11.92 -0.40
C THR A 102 -7.36 -12.13 -1.88
N LEU A 103 -6.97 -11.06 -2.60
CA LEU A 103 -6.55 -11.15 -3.99
C LEU A 103 -5.27 -11.99 -4.13
N ASN A 104 -4.28 -11.76 -3.27
CA ASN A 104 -3.04 -12.53 -3.28
C ASN A 104 -3.25 -14.02 -2.97
N GLU A 105 -4.09 -14.33 -1.97
CA GLU A 105 -4.46 -15.72 -1.64
C GLU A 105 -5.21 -16.37 -2.81
N ARG A 106 -6.09 -15.64 -3.48
CA ARG A 106 -6.85 -16.18 -4.61
C ARG A 106 -5.94 -16.55 -5.76
N ILE A 107 -5.03 -15.65 -6.17
CA ILE A 107 -4.10 -15.96 -7.27
C ILE A 107 -3.16 -17.11 -6.89
N TYR A 108 -2.76 -17.20 -5.63
CA TYR A 108 -1.90 -18.28 -5.13
C TYR A 108 -2.60 -19.64 -5.10
N ARG A 109 -3.79 -19.73 -4.50
CA ARG A 109 -4.53 -20.97 -4.27
C ARG A 109 -5.24 -21.52 -5.49
N THR A 110 -5.35 -20.72 -6.56
CA THR A 110 -5.94 -21.19 -7.81
C THR A 110 -5.09 -22.32 -8.36
N SER A 111 -5.73 -23.46 -8.64
CA SER A 111 -5.05 -24.65 -9.16
C SER A 111 -4.77 -24.52 -10.66
N TRP A 112 -3.88 -23.60 -11.04
CA TRP A 112 -3.54 -23.27 -12.43
C TRP A 112 -3.15 -24.48 -13.28
N HIS A 113 -2.57 -25.50 -12.66
CA HIS A 113 -2.16 -26.76 -13.29
C HIS A 113 -3.33 -27.70 -13.63
N LEU A 114 -4.56 -27.37 -13.26
CA LEU A 114 -5.77 -28.11 -13.63
C LEU A 114 -6.59 -27.38 -14.69
N LEU A 115 -6.24 -26.13 -14.99
CA LEU A 115 -7.00 -25.27 -15.88
C LEU A 115 -6.44 -25.33 -17.29
N ASN A 116 -7.33 -25.34 -18.27
CA ASN A 116 -6.98 -25.10 -19.67
C ASN A 116 -6.84 -23.60 -19.95
N ILE A 117 -6.34 -23.24 -21.13
CA ILE A 117 -6.04 -21.83 -21.46
C ILE A 117 -7.28 -20.91 -21.43
N HIS A 118 -8.47 -21.42 -21.77
CA HIS A 118 -9.70 -20.64 -21.73
C HIS A 118 -10.14 -20.37 -20.29
N GLU A 119 -10.00 -21.36 -19.40
CA GLU A 119 -10.27 -21.24 -17.98
C GLU A 119 -9.26 -20.32 -17.29
N VAL A 120 -7.97 -20.44 -17.62
CA VAL A 120 -6.92 -19.53 -17.13
C VAL A 120 -7.24 -18.09 -17.51
N ASN A 121 -7.59 -17.83 -18.77
CA ASN A 121 -7.99 -16.49 -19.21
C ASN A 121 -9.21 -15.98 -18.44
N THR A 122 -10.22 -16.83 -18.23
CA THR A 122 -11.44 -16.48 -17.51
C THR A 122 -11.14 -16.10 -16.06
N GLU A 123 -10.35 -16.90 -15.34
CA GLU A 123 -9.98 -16.59 -13.96
C GLU A 123 -9.08 -15.36 -13.87
N MET A 124 -8.17 -15.17 -14.84
CA MET A 124 -7.30 -14.01 -14.87
C MET A 124 -8.06 -12.71 -15.16
N GLU A 125 -9.10 -12.76 -16.00
CA GLU A 125 -9.98 -11.62 -16.25
C GLU A 125 -10.80 -11.25 -15.01
N LYS A 126 -11.34 -12.25 -14.28
CA LYS A 126 -12.00 -12.00 -12.99
C LYS A 126 -11.02 -11.36 -11.99
N PHE A 127 -9.82 -11.92 -11.87
CA PHE A 127 -8.77 -11.38 -11.01
C PHE A 127 -8.43 -9.93 -11.39
N LYS A 128 -8.29 -9.62 -12.69
CA LYS A 128 -8.01 -8.26 -13.16
C LYS A 128 -9.11 -7.28 -12.74
N ILE A 129 -10.38 -7.65 -12.88
CA ILE A 129 -11.52 -6.81 -12.47
C ILE A 129 -11.45 -6.52 -10.96
N ASP A 130 -11.24 -7.54 -10.15
CA ASP A 130 -11.18 -7.38 -8.69
C ASP A 130 -9.93 -6.58 -8.27
N ALA A 131 -8.81 -6.78 -8.95
CA ALA A 131 -7.58 -6.01 -8.74
C ALA A 131 -7.78 -4.53 -9.07
N PHE A 132 -8.56 -4.18 -10.09
CA PHE A 132 -8.89 -2.77 -10.37
C PHE A 132 -9.64 -2.09 -9.23
N ASP A 133 -10.55 -2.79 -8.54
CA ASP A 133 -11.22 -2.24 -7.36
C ASP A 133 -10.22 -1.98 -6.22
N ALA A 134 -9.29 -2.93 -5.99
CA ALA A 134 -8.23 -2.76 -5.00
C ALA A 134 -7.32 -1.57 -5.34
N VAL A 135 -6.86 -1.44 -6.59
CA VAL A 135 -6.03 -0.31 -7.06
C VAL A 135 -6.76 1.01 -6.88
N ARG A 136 -8.06 1.08 -7.16
CA ARG A 136 -8.88 2.27 -6.92
C ARG A 136 -8.89 2.64 -5.43
N LYS A 137 -9.04 1.67 -4.54
CA LYS A 137 -9.03 1.90 -3.09
C LYS A 137 -7.64 2.30 -2.57
N MET A 138 -6.55 1.70 -3.09
CA MET A 138 -5.18 2.12 -2.80
C MET A 138 -4.95 3.60 -3.15
N ARG A 139 -5.44 4.02 -4.32
CA ARG A 139 -5.37 5.44 -4.72
C ARG A 139 -6.15 6.35 -3.77
N LEU A 140 -7.35 5.95 -3.37
CA LEU A 140 -8.14 6.72 -2.40
C LEU A 140 -7.45 6.82 -1.03
N ASP A 141 -6.77 5.75 -0.59
CA ASP A 141 -5.99 5.76 0.65
C ASP A 141 -4.80 6.74 0.58
N ILE A 142 -4.10 6.79 -0.56
CA ILE A 142 -3.08 7.81 -0.83
C ILE A 142 -3.70 9.21 -0.81
N GLU A 143 -4.82 9.43 -1.51
CA GLU A 143 -5.49 10.74 -1.59
C GLU A 143 -5.95 11.22 -0.20
N ARG A 144 -6.48 10.33 0.65
CA ARG A 144 -6.83 10.66 2.04
C ARG A 144 -5.62 11.11 2.85
N SER A 145 -4.47 10.47 2.63
CA SER A 145 -3.21 10.79 3.32
C SER A 145 -2.65 12.18 2.96
N THR A 146 -3.11 12.79 1.85
CA THR A 146 -2.71 14.16 1.45
C THR A 146 -3.43 15.27 2.22
N ARG A 147 -4.52 14.96 2.93
CA ARG A 147 -5.34 15.97 3.62
C ARG A 147 -4.80 16.24 5.02
N PHE A 148 -4.78 17.51 5.44
CA PHE A 148 -4.55 17.88 6.83
C PHE A 148 -5.87 17.92 7.58
N GLU A 149 -5.99 17.13 8.65
CA GLU A 149 -7.15 17.14 9.52
C GLU A 149 -6.94 18.06 10.72
N LEU A 150 -8.01 18.56 11.30
CA LEU A 150 -7.96 19.35 12.55
C LEU A 150 -7.27 18.59 13.70
N SER A 151 -7.40 17.26 13.72
CA SER A 151 -6.69 16.36 14.64
C SER A 151 -5.17 16.45 14.50
N ASP A 152 -4.63 16.69 13.30
CA ASP A 152 -3.20 16.87 13.06
C ASP A 152 -2.66 18.14 13.75
N PHE A 153 -3.47 19.19 13.82
CA PHE A 153 -3.15 20.45 14.49
C PHE A 153 -3.32 20.34 16.01
N LEU A 154 -4.30 19.58 16.49
CA LEU A 154 -4.47 19.28 17.92
C LEU A 154 -3.26 18.51 18.47
N HIS A 155 -2.61 17.65 17.68
CA HIS A 155 -1.39 16.98 18.11
C HIS A 155 -0.22 17.94 18.34
N ILE A 156 -0.08 18.97 17.50
CA ILE A 156 0.91 20.06 17.70
C ILE A 156 0.64 20.78 19.03
N TYR A 157 -0.62 21.01 19.36
CA TYR A 157 -1.02 21.64 20.63
C TYR A 157 -0.87 20.69 21.84
N SER A 158 -1.15 19.40 21.69
CA SER A 158 -1.01 18.40 22.76
C SER A 158 0.46 18.13 23.13
N GLY A 159 1.39 18.25 22.17
CA GLY A 159 2.83 18.19 22.42
C GLY A 159 3.32 19.29 23.37
N LEU A 160 2.67 20.46 23.35
CA LEU A 160 2.93 21.56 24.30
C LEU A 160 2.47 21.24 25.73
N LEU A 161 1.45 20.39 25.90
CA LEU A 161 0.91 20.01 27.21
C LEU A 161 1.62 18.79 27.81
N ARG A 162 2.08 17.86 26.97
CA ARG A 162 2.72 16.62 27.41
C ARG A 162 4.17 16.79 27.87
N ASN A 163 4.86 17.85 27.45
CA ASN A 163 6.23 18.19 27.90
C ASN A 163 6.28 18.90 29.27
N LYS A 164 5.17 18.93 30.02
CA LYS A 164 5.07 19.47 31.40
C LYS A 164 5.04 18.39 32.49
N ARG A 165 5.38 17.13 32.17
CA ARG A 165 5.59 16.07 33.16
C ARG A 165 7.02 15.60 33.15
#